data_AF-E1X000-F1
#
_entry.id   AF-E1X000-F1
#
_cell.length_a   1.000
_cell.length_b   1.000
_cell.length_c   1.000
_cell.angle_alpha   90.00
_cell.angle_beta   90.00
_cell.angle_gamma   90.00
#
_symmetry.space_group_name_H-M   'P 1'
#
loop_
_entity.id
_entity.type
_entity.pdbx_description
1 polymer ?
#
loop_
_entity_poly.entity_id
_entity_poly.type
_entity_poly.pdbx_seq_one_letter_code
_entity_poly.pdbx_strand_id
1 'polypeptide(L)'
;MKTLIAFLLMSSSFAGLTGKWSAGGFFDYNNRSGECKEIFMQIKQTDKKLYILDGGYICSDIQASYPPSSFNIVDGALYYFGEKVGEVTENEINLNYENGVYGLSLKKIGTELIYKESWDDGEDYLLIEGKLNLLL
;
A
#
# COMPACT_ATOMS: atom_id res chain seq x y z
N MET A 1 11.40 51.06 -10.89
CA MET A 1 10.34 50.11 -10.50
C MET A 1 11.02 48.84 -10.01
N LYS A 2 10.90 48.51 -8.71
CA LYS A 2 11.40 47.26 -8.13
C LYS A 2 10.30 46.21 -8.28
N THR A 3 10.39 45.35 -9.29
CA THR A 3 9.53 44.17 -9.39
C THR A 3 10.06 43.12 -8.43
N LEU A 4 9.46 43.04 -7.23
CA LEU A 4 9.58 41.87 -6.38
C LEU A 4 8.86 40.72 -7.08
N ILE A 5 9.63 39.79 -7.65
CA ILE A 5 9.12 38.50 -8.09
C ILE A 5 8.86 37.68 -6.81
N ALA A 6 7.60 37.59 -6.42
CA ALA A 6 7.16 36.69 -5.37
C ALA A 6 7.38 35.25 -5.84
N PHE A 7 8.37 34.59 -5.24
CA PHE A 7 8.62 33.16 -5.39
C PHE A 7 7.44 32.43 -4.76
N LEU A 8 6.43 32.13 -5.58
CA LEU A 8 5.32 31.24 -5.21
C LEU A 8 5.93 29.88 -4.88
N LEU A 9 6.04 29.62 -3.58
CA LEU A 9 6.29 28.30 -3.01
C LEU A 9 5.15 27.38 -3.47
N MET A 10 5.32 26.78 -4.66
CA MET A 10 4.63 25.55 -5.02
C MET A 10 5.19 24.46 -4.12
N SER A 11 4.73 24.43 -2.87
CA SER A 11 4.67 23.19 -2.11
C SER A 11 3.58 22.36 -2.80
N SER A 12 3.97 21.66 -3.87
CA SER A 12 3.24 20.51 -4.37
C SER A 12 3.24 19.49 -3.24
N SER A 13 2.25 19.61 -2.35
CA SER A 13 1.91 18.58 -1.40
C SER A 13 1.73 17.31 -2.23
N PHE A 14 2.70 16.40 -2.13
CA PHE A 14 2.70 15.14 -2.85
C PHE A 14 1.54 14.31 -2.29
N ALA A 15 0.33 14.55 -2.79
CA ALA A 15 -0.92 13.94 -2.36
C ALA A 15 -1.06 12.52 -2.94
N GLY A 16 0.04 11.76 -2.93
CA GLY A 16 0.08 10.37 -3.37
C GLY A 16 -0.65 9.45 -2.39
N LEU A 17 -0.12 8.26 -2.21
CA LEU A 17 -0.69 7.22 -1.33
C LEU A 17 -0.39 7.44 0.16
N THR A 18 0.40 8.47 0.51
CA THR A 18 0.72 8.81 1.89
C THR A 18 -0.54 9.06 2.70
N GLY A 19 -0.65 8.41 3.85
CA GLY A 19 -1.78 8.55 4.76
C GLY A 19 -2.00 7.31 5.61
N LYS A 20 -3.00 7.38 6.48
CA LYS A 20 -3.55 6.23 7.19
C LYS A 20 -4.86 5.81 6.54
N TRP A 21 -4.98 4.53 6.23
CA TRP A 21 -6.11 3.94 5.53
C TRP A 21 -6.68 2.82 6.38
N SER A 22 -8.00 2.78 6.57
CA SER A 22 -8.67 1.65 7.21
C SER A 22 -10.11 1.49 6.74
N ALA A 23 -10.56 0.25 6.66
CA ALA A 23 -11.96 -0.14 6.55
C ALA A 23 -12.10 -1.63 6.84
N GLY A 24 -13.34 -2.14 6.85
CA GLY A 24 -13.56 -3.58 6.71
C GLY A 24 -13.24 -4.08 5.29
N GLY A 25 -13.37 -5.38 5.09
CA GLY A 25 -13.17 -6.01 3.79
C GLY A 25 -13.58 -7.47 3.80
N PHE A 26 -12.97 -8.26 2.92
CA PHE A 26 -13.27 -9.67 2.78
C PHE A 26 -11.98 -10.47 2.65
N PHE A 27 -12.02 -11.72 3.08
CA PHE A 27 -10.96 -12.68 2.82
C PHE A 27 -11.51 -13.93 2.12
N ASP A 28 -10.63 -14.60 1.39
CA ASP A 28 -10.81 -15.95 0.87
C ASP A 28 -9.55 -16.76 1.21
N TYR A 29 -9.72 -17.87 1.92
CA TYR A 29 -8.66 -18.74 2.39
C TYR A 29 -9.07 -20.21 2.26
N ASN A 30 -8.43 -20.95 1.35
CA ASN A 30 -8.62 -22.40 1.18
C ASN A 30 -10.10 -22.87 1.23
N ASN A 31 -10.97 -22.28 0.39
CA ASN A 31 -12.43 -22.51 0.31
C ASN A 31 -13.26 -21.96 1.47
N ARG A 32 -12.68 -21.15 2.36
CA ARG A 32 -13.39 -20.41 3.39
C ARG A 32 -13.33 -18.93 3.05
N SER A 33 -14.48 -18.27 3.03
CA SER A 33 -14.55 -16.83 2.85
C SER A 33 -15.30 -16.18 4.01
N GLY A 34 -15.00 -14.91 4.26
CA GLY A 34 -15.62 -14.18 5.34
C GLY A 34 -15.27 -12.70 5.33
N GLU A 35 -15.77 -12.00 6.34
CA GLU A 35 -15.56 -10.57 6.49
C GLU A 35 -14.31 -10.28 7.33
N CYS A 36 -13.57 -9.27 6.90
CA CYS A 36 -12.55 -8.62 7.70
C CYS A 36 -13.20 -7.49 8.49
N LYS A 37 -13.08 -7.55 9.82
CA LYS A 37 -13.48 -6.45 10.69
C LYS A 37 -12.68 -5.19 10.37
N GLU A 38 -11.40 -5.37 10.07
CA GLU A 38 -10.50 -4.29 9.75
C GLU A 38 -9.38 -4.77 8.83
N ILE A 39 -9.05 -3.93 7.85
CA ILE A 39 -7.84 -3.92 7.05
C ILE A 39 -7.30 -2.51 7.18
N PHE A 40 -6.03 -2.38 7.54
CA PHE A 40 -5.42 -1.08 7.80
C PHE A 40 -4.05 -0.98 7.16
N MET A 41 -3.67 0.24 6.77
CA MET A 41 -2.37 0.56 6.19
C MET A 41 -1.95 1.97 6.60
N GLN A 42 -0.68 2.15 6.94
CA GLN A 42 -0.06 3.46 7.09
C GLN A 42 1.11 3.58 6.12
N ILE A 43 0.96 4.47 5.14
CA ILE A 43 1.91 4.63 4.05
C ILE A 43 2.55 6.01 4.13
N LYS A 44 3.84 6.08 3.84
CA LYS A 44 4.55 7.33 3.58
C LYS A 44 5.37 7.19 2.30
N GLN A 45 5.10 8.04 1.33
CA GLN A 45 5.82 8.10 0.07
C GLN A 45 6.57 9.42 -0.06
N THR A 46 7.78 9.34 -0.59
CA THR A 46 8.65 10.46 -0.96
C THR A 46 9.20 10.18 -2.36
N ASP A 47 9.87 11.14 -2.97
CA ASP A 47 10.46 10.96 -4.32
C ASP A 47 11.49 9.82 -4.41
N LYS A 48 12.08 9.41 -3.28
CA LYS A 48 13.16 8.41 -3.23
C LYS A 48 12.80 7.13 -2.49
N LYS A 49 11.74 7.15 -1.69
CA LYS A 49 11.39 6.04 -0.80
C LYS A 49 9.90 5.90 -0.60
N LEU A 50 9.46 4.65 -0.55
CA LEU A 50 8.17 4.23 -0.04
C LEU A 50 8.38 3.57 1.33
N TYR A 51 7.54 3.91 2.29
CA TYR A 51 7.51 3.30 3.61
C TYR A 51 6.11 2.75 3.86
N ILE A 52 6.04 1.48 4.24
CA ILE A 52 4.88 0.91 4.91
C ILE A 52 5.23 0.95 6.40
N LEU A 53 4.64 1.90 7.12
CA LEU A 53 4.94 2.18 8.52
C LEU A 53 4.16 1.27 9.46
N ASP A 54 2.97 0.87 9.02
CA ASP A 54 2.07 -0.05 9.70
C ASP A 54 1.12 -0.65 8.67
N GLY A 55 0.56 -1.82 8.95
CA GLY A 55 -0.48 -2.41 8.15
C GLY A 55 -0.82 -3.83 8.58
N GLY A 56 -1.94 -4.33 8.09
CA GLY A 56 -2.42 -5.66 8.41
C GLY A 56 -3.92 -5.76 8.33
N TYR A 57 -4.45 -6.82 8.94
CA TYR A 57 -5.87 -7.15 8.90
C TYR A 57 -6.30 -7.99 10.09
N ILE A 58 -7.59 -7.93 10.39
CA ILE A 58 -8.29 -8.70 11.42
C ILE A 58 -9.55 -9.28 10.78
N CYS A 59 -9.51 -10.57 10.43
CA CYS A 59 -10.54 -11.28 9.67
C CYS A 59 -10.97 -12.55 10.40
N SER A 60 -11.95 -12.46 11.30
CA SER A 60 -12.41 -13.56 12.14
C SER A 60 -11.27 -14.31 12.85
N ASP A 61 -10.87 -15.50 12.34
CA ASP A 61 -9.80 -16.36 12.86
C ASP A 61 -8.41 -16.06 12.25
N ILE A 62 -8.35 -15.21 11.22
CA ILE A 62 -7.10 -14.84 10.52
C ILE A 62 -6.74 -13.40 10.85
N GLN A 63 -5.53 -13.18 11.37
CA GLN A 63 -5.03 -11.86 11.70
C GLN A 63 -3.54 -11.77 11.42
N ALA A 64 -3.10 -10.64 10.88
CA ALA A 64 -1.70 -10.36 10.64
C ALA A 64 -1.41 -8.86 10.82
N SER A 65 -0.16 -8.55 11.16
CA SER A 65 0.37 -7.20 11.18
C SER A 65 1.75 -7.22 10.54
N TYR A 66 1.99 -6.28 9.63
CA TYR A 66 3.25 -6.18 8.91
C TYR A 66 4.27 -5.43 9.74
N PRO A 67 5.52 -5.92 9.81
CA PRO A 67 6.60 -5.11 10.34
C PRO A 67 6.80 -3.88 9.45
N PRO A 68 7.24 -2.74 10.02
CA PRO A 68 7.59 -1.58 9.21
C PRO A 68 8.64 -1.92 8.15
N SER A 69 8.38 -1.51 6.92
CA SER A 69 9.25 -1.77 5.77
C SER A 69 9.51 -0.50 4.95
N SER A 70 10.64 -0.49 4.25
CA SER A 70 11.04 0.65 3.42
C SER A 70 11.67 0.18 2.12
N PHE A 71 11.30 0.85 1.04
CA PHE A 71 11.71 0.53 -0.33
C PHE A 71 12.35 1.74 -0.96
N ASN A 72 13.43 1.54 -1.71
CA ASN A 72 14.00 2.59 -2.54
C ASN A 72 13.18 2.72 -3.82
N ILE A 73 12.97 3.95 -4.28
CA ILE A 73 12.30 4.26 -5.55
C ILE A 73 13.36 4.70 -6.54
N VAL A 74 13.44 4.01 -7.68
CA VAL A 74 14.29 4.37 -8.82
C VAL A 74 13.42 4.28 -10.07
N ASP A 75 13.13 5.42 -10.68
CA ASP A 75 12.29 5.53 -11.89
C ASP A 75 10.95 4.78 -11.80
N GLY A 76 10.29 4.88 -10.64
CA GLY A 76 9.02 4.20 -10.35
C GLY A 76 9.14 2.73 -9.97
N ALA A 77 10.30 2.10 -10.09
CA ALA A 77 10.53 0.75 -9.58
C ALA A 77 10.86 0.77 -8.07
N LEU A 78 10.29 -0.18 -7.34
CA LEU A 78 10.53 -0.39 -5.91
C LEU A 78 11.62 -1.44 -5.70
N TYR A 79 12.58 -1.12 -4.83
CA TYR A 79 13.69 -2.01 -4.48
C TYR A 79 13.76 -2.27 -2.98
N TYR A 80 13.92 -3.55 -2.61
CA TYR A 80 14.18 -4.00 -1.24
C TYR A 80 15.47 -4.83 -1.23
N PHE A 81 16.41 -4.47 -0.35
CA PHE A 81 17.76 -5.08 -0.30
C PHE A 81 18.49 -5.19 -1.66
N GLY A 82 18.19 -4.31 -2.61
CA GLY A 82 18.81 -4.27 -3.94
C GLY A 82 18.07 -5.05 -5.02
N GLU A 83 17.03 -5.80 -4.66
CA GLU A 83 16.19 -6.53 -5.61
C GLU A 83 14.95 -5.72 -6.00
N LYS A 84 14.55 -5.76 -7.28
CA LYS A 84 13.29 -5.16 -7.73
C LYS A 84 12.14 -6.03 -7.26
N VAL A 85 11.21 -5.40 -6.55
CA VAL A 85 10.13 -6.09 -5.82
C VAL A 85 8.76 -5.47 -6.08
N GLY A 86 8.70 -4.52 -7.01
CA GLY A 86 7.46 -3.86 -7.32
C GLY A 86 7.63 -2.56 -8.08
N GLU A 87 6.54 -1.82 -8.16
CA GLU A 87 6.43 -0.54 -8.85
C GLU A 87 5.51 0.40 -8.07
N VAL A 88 5.75 1.69 -8.20
CA VAL A 88 4.97 2.75 -7.58
C VAL A 88 4.74 3.89 -8.56
N THR A 89 3.52 4.40 -8.56
CA THR A 89 3.12 5.62 -9.24
C THR A 89 2.55 6.62 -8.24
N GLU A 90 1.91 7.68 -8.71
CA GLU A 90 1.18 8.60 -7.84
C GLU A 90 -0.02 7.94 -7.14
N ASN A 91 -0.67 7.00 -7.82
CA ASN A 91 -1.95 6.42 -7.39
C ASN A 91 -1.90 4.90 -7.20
N GLU A 92 -0.78 4.24 -7.47
CA GLU A 92 -0.69 2.79 -7.40
C GLU A 92 0.62 2.34 -6.76
N ILE A 93 0.55 1.31 -5.90
CA ILE A 93 1.69 0.53 -5.43
C ILE A 93 1.39 -0.92 -5.78
N ASN A 94 2.32 -1.58 -6.46
CA ASN A 94 2.29 -3.01 -6.69
C ASN A 94 3.57 -3.59 -6.13
N LEU A 95 3.45 -4.52 -5.19
CA LEU A 95 4.55 -5.26 -4.60
C LEU A 95 4.38 -6.75 -4.91
N ASN A 96 5.50 -7.41 -5.18
CA ASN A 96 5.59 -8.83 -5.42
C ASN A 96 6.91 -9.34 -4.85
N TYR A 97 6.84 -10.27 -3.90
CA TYR A 97 8.01 -10.88 -3.25
C TYR A 97 7.95 -12.40 -3.35
N GLU A 98 9.08 -13.04 -3.05
CA GLU A 98 9.19 -14.50 -2.94
C GLU A 98 8.76 -15.23 -4.23
N ASN A 99 9.18 -14.71 -5.39
CA ASN A 99 8.85 -15.26 -6.71
C ASN A 99 7.34 -15.30 -7.02
N GLY A 100 6.55 -14.39 -6.46
CA GLY A 100 5.12 -14.30 -6.74
C GLY A 100 4.22 -14.85 -5.65
N VAL A 101 4.79 -15.48 -4.62
CA VAL A 101 4.01 -16.01 -3.50
C VAL A 101 3.26 -14.89 -2.79
N TYR A 102 3.93 -13.77 -2.53
CA TYR A 102 3.27 -12.61 -1.95
C TYR A 102 3.01 -11.53 -3.00
N GLY A 103 1.78 -11.02 -3.01
CA GLY A 103 1.37 -9.87 -3.82
C GLY A 103 0.61 -8.84 -2.98
N LEU A 104 0.94 -7.56 -3.14
CA LEU A 104 0.16 -6.45 -2.60
C LEU A 104 -0.07 -5.40 -3.67
N SER A 105 -1.34 -5.16 -3.99
CA SER A 105 -1.80 -4.14 -4.93
C SER A 105 -2.62 -3.11 -4.17
N LEU A 106 -2.18 -1.85 -4.21
CA LEU A 106 -2.85 -0.71 -3.63
C LEU A 106 -3.14 0.29 -4.72
N LYS A 107 -4.41 0.66 -4.92
CA LYS A 107 -4.81 1.63 -5.94
C LYS A 107 -5.71 2.71 -5.37
N LYS A 108 -5.25 3.95 -5.40
CA LYS A 108 -6.01 5.13 -4.97
C LYS A 108 -7.00 5.53 -6.05
N ILE A 109 -8.27 5.65 -5.67
CA ILE A 109 -9.35 6.17 -6.52
C ILE A 109 -10.11 7.21 -5.69
N GLY A 110 -9.84 8.49 -5.95
CA GLY A 110 -10.40 9.59 -5.15
C GLY A 110 -9.89 9.54 -3.71
N THR A 111 -10.81 9.35 -2.77
CA THR A 111 -10.54 9.25 -1.32
C THR A 111 -10.46 7.83 -0.81
N GLU A 112 -10.57 6.84 -1.69
CA GLU A 112 -10.51 5.42 -1.37
C GLU A 112 -9.18 4.82 -1.81
N LEU A 113 -8.73 3.82 -1.06
CA LEU A 113 -7.63 2.95 -1.43
C LEU A 113 -8.17 1.54 -1.65
N ILE A 114 -8.15 1.08 -2.89
CA ILE A 114 -8.46 -0.31 -3.22
C ILE A 114 -7.27 -1.15 -2.78
N TYR A 115 -7.48 -1.97 -1.76
CA TYR A 115 -6.50 -2.87 -1.18
C TYR A 115 -6.75 -4.29 -1.71
N LYS A 116 -5.68 -4.94 -2.13
CA LYS A 116 -5.67 -6.36 -2.48
C LYS A 116 -4.34 -6.98 -2.06
N GLU A 117 -4.39 -7.97 -1.20
CA GLU A 117 -3.24 -8.80 -0.81
C GLU A 117 -3.50 -10.25 -1.17
N SER A 118 -2.50 -10.93 -1.70
CA SER A 118 -2.54 -12.35 -1.99
C SER A 118 -1.30 -13.06 -1.48
N TRP A 119 -1.51 -14.24 -0.89
CA TRP A 119 -0.48 -15.25 -0.61
C TRP A 119 -0.88 -16.52 -1.36
N ASP A 120 -0.01 -17.00 -2.24
CA ASP A 120 -0.24 -18.23 -3.01
C ASP A 120 1.08 -18.97 -3.22
N ASP A 121 1.30 -20.03 -2.47
CA ASP A 121 2.48 -20.90 -2.63
C ASP A 121 2.18 -22.17 -3.46
N GLY A 122 0.97 -22.27 -4.02
CA GLY A 122 0.45 -23.42 -4.75
C GLY A 122 -0.15 -24.52 -3.87
N GLU A 123 0.04 -24.47 -2.55
CA GLU A 123 -0.58 -25.38 -1.58
C GLU A 123 -1.64 -24.66 -0.73
N ASP A 124 -1.30 -23.46 -0.26
CA ASP A 124 -2.14 -22.56 0.50
C ASP A 124 -2.41 -21.27 -0.27
N TYR A 125 -3.66 -20.81 -0.20
CA TYR A 125 -4.09 -19.55 -0.81
C TYR A 125 -4.81 -18.68 0.22
N LEU A 126 -4.39 -17.42 0.30
CA LEU A 126 -5.08 -16.35 1.02
C LEU A 126 -5.23 -15.14 0.10
N LEU A 127 -6.43 -14.61 -0.02
CA LEU A 127 -6.73 -13.33 -0.64
C LEU A 127 -7.46 -12.45 0.34
N ILE A 128 -7.06 -11.19 0.43
CA ILE A 128 -7.72 -10.17 1.24
C ILE A 128 -7.96 -8.95 0.38
N GLU A 129 -9.20 -8.49 0.35
CA GLU A 129 -9.63 -7.35 -0.46
C GLU A 129 -10.45 -6.37 0.36
N GLY A 130 -10.26 -5.08 0.08
CA GLY A 130 -10.97 -4.01 0.80
C GLY A 130 -10.96 -2.69 0.05
N LYS A 131 -11.89 -1.81 0.43
CA LYS A 131 -11.92 -0.41 0.00
C LYS A 131 -11.69 0.46 1.23
N LEU A 132 -10.44 0.87 1.42
CA LEU A 132 -10.03 1.55 2.63
C LEU A 132 -10.29 3.04 2.51
N ASN A 133 -10.71 3.66 3.60
CA ASN A 133 -10.95 5.10 3.66
C ASN A 133 -9.71 5.80 4.23
N LEU A 134 -9.37 6.97 3.68
CA LEU A 134 -8.37 7.84 4.27
C LEU A 134 -8.86 8.35 5.63
N LEU A 135 -8.07 8.14 6.67
CA LEU A 135 -8.35 8.59 8.04
C LEU A 135 -7.63 9.89 8.37
N LEU A 136 -6.35 10.00 7.95
CA LEU A 136 -5.42 11.10 8.25
C LEU A 136 -4.38 11.26 7.14
#